data_AF-R9K5D2-F1
#
_entry.id   AF-R9K5D2-F1
#
_cell.length_a   1.000
_cell.length_b   1.000
_cell.length_c   1.000
_cell.angle_alpha   90.00
_cell.angle_beta   90.00
_cell.angle_gamma   90.00
#
_symmetry.space_group_name_H-M   'P 1'
#
loop_
_entity.id
_entity.type
_entity.pdbx_description
1 polymer ?
#
loop_
_entity_poly.entity_id
_entity_poly.type
_entity_poly.pdbx_seq_one_letter_code
_entity_poly.pdbx_strand_id
1 'polypeptide(L)'
;MQNLYPLFERNRILKKELLWSLRDYAFGQLRLEYGEYAAGMLQGCGVRVEEDRIVVSPGIIKWNEFIFLMCEEERIGYEPSEGFTSVKMRFSTEQNSPDYVLHTMKLVSDKRMDLADNEFEICRYRLQEGAELRDTHTDLWDMDTEYNTLNYIHATWGGLGGRSIAPAVSRRFAREILKADSPHPEDIRFAYLCLGQTGAVPGEILRDYLTRRNQEKKSIFTNEDIFTKMCEVLNKVRTCTENRQQERSGRRQIIVY
;
A
#
# COMPACT_ATOMS: atom_id res chain seq x y z
N MET A 1 -4.20 -21.94 -28.81
CA MET A 1 -3.44 -21.76 -27.55
C MET A 1 -3.11 -23.12 -26.98
N GLN A 2 -1.87 -23.35 -26.55
CA GLN A 2 -1.41 -24.60 -25.95
C GLN A 2 -0.67 -24.27 -24.64
N ASN A 3 -1.05 -24.91 -23.54
CA ASN A 3 -0.34 -24.84 -22.25
C ASN A 3 0.36 -26.18 -22.05
N LEU A 4 1.69 -26.19 -22.09
CA LEU A 4 2.49 -27.39 -21.89
C LEU A 4 2.69 -27.59 -20.38
N TYR A 5 2.36 -28.79 -19.89
CA TYR A 5 2.62 -29.22 -18.52
C TYR A 5 3.74 -30.27 -18.54
N PRO A 6 4.98 -29.92 -18.16
CA PRO A 6 6.09 -30.86 -18.22
C PRO A 6 5.91 -32.05 -17.27
N LEU A 7 5.96 -33.27 -17.81
CA LEU A 7 5.95 -34.51 -17.03
C LEU A 7 7.38 -34.96 -16.74
N PHE A 8 7.86 -34.71 -15.51
CA PHE A 8 9.18 -35.12 -15.04
C PHE A 8 9.15 -36.56 -14.50
N GLU A 9 9.07 -37.52 -15.42
CA GLU A 9 9.05 -38.94 -15.09
C GLU A 9 10.41 -39.61 -15.36
N ARG A 10 10.65 -40.73 -14.67
CA ARG A 10 11.82 -41.58 -14.89
C ARG A 10 11.92 -41.98 -16.37
N ASN A 11 13.14 -42.01 -16.91
CA ASN A 11 13.45 -42.34 -18.30
C ASN A 11 12.94 -41.34 -19.36
N ARG A 12 12.56 -40.11 -18.98
CA ARG A 12 12.27 -39.01 -19.93
C ARG A 12 13.44 -38.02 -20.00
N ILE A 13 13.66 -37.44 -21.19
CA ILE A 13 14.71 -36.44 -21.43
C ILE A 13 14.15 -35.04 -21.16
N LEU A 14 14.81 -34.28 -20.29
CA LEU A 14 14.53 -32.86 -20.09
C LEU A 14 14.98 -32.06 -21.32
N LYS A 15 14.02 -31.48 -22.03
CA LYS A 15 14.29 -30.63 -23.20
C LYS A 15 14.23 -29.15 -22.82
N LYS A 16 14.98 -28.31 -23.53
CA LYS A 16 14.99 -26.84 -23.30
C LYS A 16 13.60 -26.23 -23.42
N GLU A 17 12.75 -26.76 -24.29
CA GLU A 17 11.38 -26.29 -24.50
C GLU A 17 10.50 -26.50 -23.26
N LEU A 18 10.78 -27.54 -22.45
CA LEU A 18 10.08 -27.77 -21.18
C LEU A 18 10.49 -26.74 -20.12
N LEU A 19 11.77 -26.35 -20.10
CA LEU A 19 12.28 -25.29 -19.23
C LEU A 19 11.72 -23.92 -19.64
N TRP A 20 11.65 -23.64 -20.94
CA TRP A 20 10.97 -22.44 -21.44
C TRP A 20 9.50 -22.42 -21.04
N SER A 21 8.80 -23.54 -21.15
CA SER A 21 7.41 -23.64 -20.71
C SER A 21 7.24 -23.35 -19.22
N LEU A 22 8.13 -23.85 -18.35
CA LEU A 22 8.06 -23.56 -16.91
C LEU A 22 8.31 -22.07 -16.63
N ARG A 23 9.36 -21.50 -17.24
CA ARG A 23 9.68 -20.08 -17.10
C ARG A 23 8.52 -19.21 -17.56
N ASP A 24 8.02 -19.45 -18.77
CA ASP A 24 6.98 -18.64 -19.39
C ASP A 24 5.65 -18.80 -18.66
N TYR A 25 5.35 -19.98 -18.09
CA TYR A 25 4.18 -20.18 -17.25
C TYR A 25 4.28 -19.39 -15.94
N ALA A 26 5.43 -19.46 -15.25
CA ALA A 26 5.65 -18.76 -13.98
C ALA A 26 5.57 -17.23 -14.13
N PHE A 27 6.29 -16.66 -15.10
CA PHE A 27 6.24 -15.22 -15.37
C PHE A 27 4.93 -14.79 -16.04
N GLY A 28 4.35 -15.65 -16.88
CA GLY A 28 3.10 -15.40 -17.57
C GLY A 28 1.92 -15.30 -16.63
N GLN A 29 1.85 -16.16 -15.61
CA GLN A 29 0.79 -16.11 -14.59
C GLN A 29 0.76 -14.74 -13.90
N LEU A 30 1.89 -14.26 -13.39
CA LEU A 30 1.97 -12.97 -12.70
C LEU A 30 1.60 -11.81 -13.64
N ARG A 31 2.05 -11.85 -14.90
CA ARG A 31 1.69 -10.83 -15.90
C ARG A 31 0.20 -10.80 -16.20
N LEU A 32 -0.46 -11.95 -16.23
CA LEU A 32 -1.91 -12.03 -16.41
C LEU A 32 -2.65 -11.53 -15.16
N GLU A 33 -2.18 -11.90 -13.96
CA GLU A 33 -2.81 -11.51 -12.69
C GLU A 33 -2.69 -9.99 -12.41
N TYR A 34 -1.52 -9.40 -12.69
CA TYR A 34 -1.23 -7.99 -12.41
C TYR A 34 -1.15 -7.11 -13.67
N GLY A 35 -1.66 -7.60 -14.80
CA GLY A 35 -1.64 -6.88 -16.08
C GLY A 35 -2.35 -5.54 -16.00
N GLU A 36 -3.53 -5.53 -15.38
CA GLU A 36 -4.38 -4.33 -15.22
C GLU A 36 -4.02 -3.48 -14.01
N TYR A 37 -3.00 -3.87 -13.23
CA TYR A 37 -2.52 -3.08 -12.10
C TYR A 37 -1.56 -1.99 -12.57
N ALA A 38 -1.63 -0.83 -11.94
CA ALA A 38 -0.63 0.21 -12.14
C ALA A 38 0.74 -0.22 -11.58
N ALA A 39 1.80 0.43 -12.06
CA ALA A 39 3.14 0.26 -11.51
C ALA A 39 3.20 0.73 -10.04
N GLY A 40 3.95 0.00 -9.22
CA GLY A 40 4.07 0.20 -7.78
C GLY A 40 4.19 -1.11 -7.00
N MET A 41 4.20 -1.01 -5.68
CA MET A 41 3.99 -2.15 -4.79
C MET A 41 2.58 -2.71 -4.99
N LEU A 42 2.46 -4.04 -5.10
CA LEU A 42 1.20 -4.72 -5.39
C LEU A 42 0.70 -5.50 -4.17
N GLN A 43 1.57 -6.29 -3.55
CA GLN A 43 1.28 -7.11 -2.38
C GLN A 43 2.51 -7.22 -1.48
N GLY A 44 2.31 -7.48 -0.18
CA GLY A 44 3.41 -7.58 0.78
C GLY A 44 4.04 -6.21 1.06
N CYS A 45 5.37 -6.11 1.02
CA CYS A 45 6.10 -4.85 1.19
C CYS A 45 5.72 -4.09 2.49
N GLY A 46 5.36 -4.82 3.55
CA GLY A 46 5.06 -4.25 4.84
C GLY A 46 6.31 -3.65 5.45
N VAL A 47 6.19 -2.47 6.05
CA VAL A 47 7.31 -1.74 6.65
C VAL A 47 7.21 -1.85 8.16
N ARG A 48 8.34 -2.13 8.80
CA ARG A 48 8.47 -2.13 10.26
C ARG A 48 9.83 -1.56 10.69
N VAL A 49 9.93 -1.15 11.94
CA VAL A 49 11.20 -0.74 12.55
C VAL A 49 11.74 -1.87 13.42
N GLU A 50 13.01 -2.22 13.21
CA GLU A 50 13.76 -3.14 14.06
C GLU A 50 15.07 -2.45 14.46
N GLU A 51 15.22 -2.11 15.74
CA GLU A 51 16.40 -1.41 16.27
C GLU A 51 16.66 -0.11 15.48
N ASP A 52 17.83 0.00 14.83
CA ASP A 52 18.27 1.13 14.01
C ASP A 52 17.96 0.95 12.51
N ARG A 53 17.05 0.02 12.16
CA ARG A 53 16.73 -0.33 10.77
C ARG A 53 15.25 -0.23 10.44
N ILE A 54 14.99 0.20 9.22
CA ILE A 54 13.71 0.03 8.55
C ILE A 54 13.77 -1.29 7.78
N VAL A 55 12.81 -2.16 8.03
CA VAL A 55 12.70 -3.48 7.41
C VAL A 55 11.48 -3.53 6.51
N VAL A 56 11.70 -3.94 5.26
CA VAL A 56 10.64 -4.14 4.27
C VAL A 56 10.43 -5.64 4.07
N SER A 57 9.23 -6.13 4.40
CA SER A 57 8.87 -7.53 4.28
C SER A 57 8.80 -7.97 2.81
N PRO A 58 8.87 -9.29 2.52
CA PRO A 58 8.68 -9.82 1.18
C PRO A 58 7.42 -9.29 0.49
N GLY A 59 7.46 -9.21 -0.84
CA GLY A 59 6.36 -8.67 -1.61
C GLY A 59 6.52 -8.74 -3.12
N ILE A 60 5.47 -8.30 -3.80
CA ILE A 60 5.36 -8.26 -5.27
C ILE A 60 5.32 -6.81 -5.69
N ILE A 61 6.19 -6.44 -6.64
CA ILE A 61 6.35 -5.07 -7.11
C ILE A 61 6.32 -5.06 -8.64
N LYS A 62 5.52 -4.19 -9.25
CA LYS A 62 5.48 -4.01 -10.70
C LYS A 62 6.17 -2.71 -11.09
N TRP A 63 7.24 -2.82 -11.86
CA TRP A 63 7.90 -1.67 -12.48
C TRP A 63 7.91 -1.85 -13.99
N ASN A 64 7.29 -0.91 -14.71
CA ASN A 64 6.88 -1.09 -16.11
C ASN A 64 6.05 -2.38 -16.26
N GLU A 65 6.43 -3.26 -17.19
CA GLU A 65 5.79 -4.56 -17.45
C GLU A 65 6.48 -5.74 -16.72
N PHE A 66 7.50 -5.46 -15.91
CA PHE A 66 8.22 -6.49 -15.16
C PHE A 66 7.72 -6.56 -13.72
N ILE A 67 7.52 -7.80 -13.25
CA ILE A 67 7.06 -8.09 -11.90
C ILE A 67 8.23 -8.66 -11.12
N PHE A 68 8.69 -7.89 -10.14
CA PHE A 68 9.71 -8.28 -9.19
C PHE A 68 9.07 -9.07 -8.05
N LEU A 69 9.73 -10.17 -7.69
CA LEU A 69 9.45 -10.94 -6.48
C LEU A 69 10.56 -10.67 -5.48
N MET A 70 10.23 -9.90 -4.44
CA MET A 70 11.13 -9.70 -3.31
C MET A 70 10.83 -10.80 -2.30
N CYS A 71 11.56 -11.91 -2.39
CA CYS A 71 11.30 -13.12 -1.59
C CYS A 71 11.87 -13.03 -0.17
N GLU A 72 12.84 -12.15 0.05
CA GLU A 72 13.51 -11.94 1.33
C GLU A 72 13.24 -10.53 1.86
N GLU A 73 13.61 -10.30 3.12
CA GLU A 73 13.48 -8.98 3.74
C GLU A 73 14.65 -8.08 3.37
N GLU A 74 14.32 -6.87 2.91
CA GLU A 74 15.30 -5.81 2.70
C GLU A 74 15.38 -4.92 3.94
N ARG A 75 16.60 -4.49 4.27
CA ARG A 75 16.88 -3.68 5.45
C ARG A 75 17.72 -2.47 5.07
N ILE A 76 17.38 -1.33 5.67
CA ILE A 76 18.19 -0.12 5.55
C ILE A 76 18.30 0.54 6.92
N GLY A 77 19.50 0.99 7.27
CA GLY A 77 19.72 1.80 8.47
C GLY A 77 19.01 3.15 8.32
N TYR A 78 18.59 3.72 9.44
CA TYR A 78 18.06 5.08 9.49
C TYR A 78 18.87 5.91 10.47
N GLU A 79 18.97 7.21 10.20
CA GLU A 79 19.73 8.17 11.01
C GLU A 79 18.90 9.45 11.23
N PRO A 80 19.17 10.21 12.30
CA PRO A 80 18.60 11.53 12.50
C PRO A 80 18.78 12.44 11.28
N SER A 81 17.77 13.25 10.98
CA SER A 81 17.78 14.11 9.79
C SER A 81 17.12 15.47 10.06
N GLU A 82 17.77 16.55 9.61
CA GLU A 82 17.23 17.90 9.75
C GLU A 82 15.90 18.10 9.00
N GLY A 83 15.70 17.36 7.90
CA GLY A 83 14.49 17.33 7.08
C GLY A 83 14.00 15.91 6.81
N PHE A 84 13.05 15.76 5.89
CA PHE A 84 12.55 14.45 5.51
C PHE A 84 13.61 13.61 4.78
N THR A 85 13.62 12.32 5.08
CA THR A 85 14.33 11.28 4.35
C THR A 85 13.30 10.31 3.76
N SER A 86 13.35 10.11 2.45
CA SER A 86 12.52 9.15 1.71
C SER A 86 13.27 7.83 1.58
N VAL A 87 12.61 6.74 1.96
CA VAL A 87 13.07 5.37 1.69
C VAL A 87 12.40 4.90 0.42
N LYS A 88 13.21 4.57 -0.59
CA LYS A 88 12.78 4.24 -1.93
C LYS A 88 13.29 2.86 -2.35
N MET A 89 12.50 2.18 -3.17
CA MET A 89 12.98 1.06 -3.97
C MET A 89 13.41 1.60 -5.33
N ARG A 90 14.68 1.38 -5.70
CA ARG A 90 15.25 1.78 -6.99
C ARG A 90 15.47 0.57 -7.88
N PHE A 91 15.02 0.65 -9.13
CA PHE A 91 15.07 -0.44 -10.09
C PHE A 91 16.12 -0.20 -11.19
N SER A 92 16.71 -1.29 -11.69
CA SER A 92 17.54 -1.26 -12.90
C SER A 92 17.32 -2.52 -13.74
N THR A 93 17.59 -2.39 -15.03
CA THR A 93 17.64 -3.52 -15.97
C THR A 93 18.96 -3.46 -16.71
N GLU A 94 19.71 -4.56 -16.67
CA GLU A 94 20.99 -4.71 -17.36
C GLU A 94 20.90 -5.85 -18.39
N GLN A 95 21.36 -5.57 -19.62
CA GLN A 95 21.42 -6.53 -20.73
C GLN A 95 22.86 -6.71 -21.20
N ASN A 96 23.76 -6.95 -20.26
CA ASN A 96 25.19 -7.10 -20.54
C ASN A 96 25.59 -8.55 -20.90
N SER A 97 24.64 -9.49 -20.83
CA SER A 97 24.85 -10.92 -21.08
C SER A 97 23.94 -11.41 -22.21
N PRO A 98 24.43 -12.29 -23.11
CA PRO A 98 23.57 -12.97 -24.08
C PRO A 98 22.64 -14.00 -23.43
N ASP A 99 22.96 -14.46 -22.21
CA ASP A 99 22.27 -15.57 -21.55
C ASP A 99 21.11 -15.11 -20.66
N TYR A 100 21.11 -13.84 -20.22
CA TYR A 100 20.09 -13.31 -19.32
C TYR A 100 19.93 -11.80 -19.39
N VAL A 101 18.75 -11.34 -18.97
CA VAL A 101 18.48 -9.95 -18.61
C VAL A 101 18.43 -9.87 -17.09
N LEU A 102 19.29 -9.03 -16.49
CA LEU A 102 19.32 -8.87 -15.04
C LEU A 102 18.43 -7.70 -14.64
N HIS A 103 17.36 -8.01 -13.94
CA HIS A 103 16.52 -7.01 -13.28
C HIS A 103 16.92 -6.93 -11.81
N THR A 104 17.29 -5.74 -11.34
CA THR A 104 17.62 -5.53 -9.92
C THR A 104 16.70 -4.50 -9.28
N MET A 105 16.49 -4.68 -7.98
CA MET A 105 15.84 -3.72 -7.11
C MET A 105 16.71 -3.53 -5.87
N LYS A 106 16.82 -2.30 -5.37
CA LYS A 106 17.63 -1.97 -4.20
C LYS A 106 16.92 -0.95 -3.34
N LEU A 107 16.92 -1.19 -2.03
CA LEU A 107 16.43 -0.23 -1.05
C LEU A 107 17.47 0.89 -0.87
N VAL A 108 17.02 2.14 -0.95
CA VAL A 108 17.88 3.33 -0.82
C VAL A 108 17.20 4.40 0.03
N SER A 109 18.00 5.17 0.78
CA SER A 109 17.57 6.35 1.51
C SER A 109 18.00 7.61 0.76
N ASP A 110 17.10 8.56 0.58
CA ASP A 110 17.37 9.79 -0.16
C ASP A 110 16.70 10.99 0.51
N LYS A 111 17.40 12.13 0.57
CA LYS A 111 16.84 13.40 1.07
C LYS A 111 15.97 14.10 0.01
N ARG A 112 16.07 13.68 -1.25
CA ARG A 112 15.23 14.16 -2.35
C ARG A 112 13.88 13.47 -2.36
N MET A 113 12.82 14.25 -2.26
CA MET A 113 11.44 13.76 -2.23
C MET A 113 10.85 13.49 -3.61
N ASP A 114 11.49 13.98 -4.68
CA ASP A 114 11.07 13.66 -6.04
C ASP A 114 11.47 12.23 -6.41
N LEU A 115 10.62 11.57 -7.19
CA LEU A 115 10.85 10.21 -7.66
C LEU A 115 11.29 10.25 -9.11
N ALA A 116 12.41 9.57 -9.40
CA ALA A 116 12.75 9.23 -10.77
C ALA A 116 11.83 8.12 -11.30
N ASP A 117 11.79 7.94 -12.62
CA ASP A 117 10.94 6.93 -13.28
C ASP A 117 11.23 5.48 -12.85
N ASN A 118 12.41 5.24 -12.29
CA ASN A 118 12.86 3.95 -11.76
C ASN A 118 12.83 3.89 -10.23
N GLU A 119 12.03 4.73 -9.57
CA GLU A 119 11.93 4.78 -8.11
C GLU A 119 10.48 4.71 -7.63
N PHE A 120 10.27 3.89 -6.60
CA PHE A 120 9.04 3.89 -5.83
C PHE A 120 9.32 4.27 -4.40
N GLU A 121 8.54 5.21 -3.85
CA GLU A 121 8.61 5.52 -2.43
C GLU A 121 7.94 4.39 -1.63
N ILE A 122 8.63 3.93 -0.59
CA ILE A 122 8.12 2.92 0.36
C ILE A 122 7.54 3.63 1.58
N CYS A 123 8.31 4.56 2.14
CA CYS A 123 7.92 5.45 3.23
C CYS A 123 8.86 6.66 3.28
N ARG A 124 8.54 7.63 4.13
CA ARG A 124 9.40 8.75 4.49
C ARG A 124 9.38 8.94 5.99
N TYR A 125 10.41 9.57 6.53
CA TYR A 125 10.51 9.89 7.95
C TYR A 125 11.29 11.18 8.17
N ARG A 126 11.14 11.78 9.34
CA ARG A 126 11.99 12.86 9.84
C ARG A 126 12.35 12.53 11.28
N LEU A 127 13.61 12.15 11.53
CA LEU A 127 14.05 11.66 12.83
C LEU A 127 14.82 12.73 13.59
N GLN A 128 14.44 12.95 14.85
CA GLN A 128 15.15 13.84 15.76
C GLN A 128 16.34 13.13 16.41
N GLU A 129 17.35 13.93 16.77
CA GLU A 129 18.52 13.42 17.50
C GLU A 129 18.10 12.74 18.82
N GLY A 130 18.58 11.52 19.04
CA GLY A 130 18.28 10.73 20.24
C GLY A 130 16.88 10.12 20.30
N ALA A 131 16.09 10.22 19.23
CA ALA A 131 14.79 9.53 19.11
C ALA A 131 14.91 8.20 18.34
N GLU A 132 13.90 7.35 18.49
CA GLU A 132 13.72 6.13 17.70
C GLU A 132 12.52 6.28 16.76
N LEU A 133 12.57 5.62 15.59
CA LEU A 133 11.44 5.62 14.68
C LEU A 133 10.35 4.67 15.19
N ARG A 134 9.11 5.15 15.14
CA ARG A 134 7.92 4.37 15.39
C ARG A 134 7.26 3.97 14.05
N ASP A 135 6.88 2.71 13.93
CA ASP A 135 6.14 2.15 12.79
C ASP A 135 4.64 1.91 13.08
N THR A 136 4.22 2.15 14.32
CA THR A 136 2.83 2.00 14.78
C THR A 136 2.12 3.34 14.94
N HIS A 137 0.83 3.35 14.57
CA HIS A 137 -0.02 4.54 14.63
C HIS A 137 -1.27 4.28 15.46
N THR A 138 -1.63 5.22 16.32
CA THR A 138 -2.78 5.10 17.23
C THR A 138 -4.11 5.19 16.48
N ASP A 139 -4.20 6.12 15.53
CA ASP A 139 -5.36 6.33 14.68
C ASP A 139 -4.94 6.73 13.25
N LEU A 140 -5.89 7.21 12.44
CA LEU A 140 -5.62 7.63 11.07
C LEU A 140 -4.84 8.95 11.01
N TRP A 141 -5.12 9.92 11.88
CA TRP A 141 -4.45 11.23 11.88
C TRP A 141 -2.99 11.11 12.32
N ASP A 142 -2.70 10.19 13.25
CA ASP A 142 -1.33 9.89 13.69
C ASP A 142 -0.42 9.41 12.54
N MET A 143 -0.99 8.94 11.42
CA MET A 143 -0.21 8.53 10.24
C MET A 143 0.47 9.69 9.51
N ASP A 144 0.01 10.92 9.75
CA ASP A 144 0.61 12.15 9.21
C ASP A 144 1.54 12.84 10.22
N THR A 145 1.90 12.15 11.31
CA THR A 145 2.86 12.67 12.29
C THR A 145 4.20 12.95 11.63
N GLU A 146 4.66 14.19 11.74
CA GLU A 146 5.83 14.68 11.03
C GLU A 146 7.14 14.06 11.54
N TYR A 147 7.29 13.88 12.85
CA TYR A 147 8.55 13.47 13.49
C TYR A 147 8.49 12.06 14.08
N ASN A 148 9.64 11.39 14.06
CA ASN A 148 9.93 10.13 14.76
C ASN A 148 8.94 8.99 14.43
N THR A 149 8.23 9.09 13.31
CA THR A 149 7.21 8.15 12.88
C THR A 149 7.39 7.88 11.39
N LEU A 150 7.24 6.63 10.97
CA LEU A 150 7.19 6.28 9.56
C LEU A 150 5.89 6.78 8.93
N ASN A 151 6.02 7.53 7.83
CA ASN A 151 4.91 8.00 7.03
C ASN A 151 4.92 7.27 5.67
N TYR A 152 3.83 6.58 5.37
CA TYR A 152 3.66 5.81 4.13
C TYR A 152 2.42 6.27 3.34
N ILE A 153 1.94 7.51 3.59
CA ILE A 153 0.86 8.14 2.82
C ILE A 153 1.25 8.25 1.35
N HIS A 154 2.49 8.69 1.08
CA HIS A 154 2.98 8.93 -0.28
C HIS A 154 3.60 7.70 -0.93
N ALA A 155 3.53 6.54 -0.28
CA ALA A 155 4.07 5.30 -0.80
C ALA A 155 3.46 4.93 -2.16
N THR A 156 4.29 4.44 -3.09
CA THR A 156 3.88 4.15 -4.46
C THR A 156 3.24 2.76 -4.57
N TRP A 157 1.92 2.72 -4.40
CA TRP A 157 1.12 1.51 -4.53
C TRP A 157 0.37 1.43 -5.85
N GLY A 158 0.48 0.28 -6.51
CA GLY A 158 -0.26 -0.07 -7.72
C GLY A 158 -1.56 -0.76 -7.35
N GLY A 159 -2.69 -0.11 -7.61
CA GLY A 159 -4.01 -0.74 -7.51
C GLY A 159 -4.49 -1.23 -8.88
N LEU A 160 -5.55 -2.03 -8.86
CA LEU A 160 -6.28 -2.40 -10.07
C LEU A 160 -6.80 -1.12 -10.76
N GLY A 161 -6.54 -0.97 -12.06
CA GLY A 161 -7.00 0.15 -12.87
C GLY A 161 -6.31 1.50 -12.59
N GLY A 162 -5.34 1.56 -11.67
CA GLY A 162 -4.65 2.80 -11.37
C GLY A 162 -3.90 2.84 -10.04
N ARG A 163 -3.11 3.90 -9.83
CA ARG A 163 -2.42 4.13 -8.55
C ARG A 163 -3.41 4.27 -7.40
N SER A 164 -3.01 3.78 -6.24
CA SER A 164 -3.80 3.76 -5.02
C SER A 164 -2.94 4.07 -3.80
N ILE A 165 -3.56 4.08 -2.62
CA ILE A 165 -2.89 4.35 -1.35
C ILE A 165 -2.39 3.05 -0.70
N ALA A 166 -1.41 3.18 0.18
CA ALA A 166 -0.88 2.04 0.93
C ALA A 166 -1.99 1.28 1.67
N PRO A 167 -2.00 -0.08 1.62
CA PRO A 167 -2.97 -0.89 2.34
C PRO A 167 -3.00 -0.61 3.83
N ALA A 168 -1.87 -0.24 4.44
CA ALA A 168 -1.81 0.14 5.84
C ALA A 168 -2.73 1.33 6.16
N VAL A 169 -2.78 2.34 5.28
CA VAL A 169 -3.63 3.54 5.42
C VAL A 169 -5.10 3.18 5.25
N SER A 170 -5.46 2.49 4.16
CA SER A 170 -6.85 2.11 3.89
C SER A 170 -7.42 1.16 4.95
N ARG A 171 -6.61 0.21 5.45
CA ARG A 171 -6.99 -0.69 6.54
C ARG A 171 -7.11 0.04 7.88
N ARG A 172 -6.25 1.05 8.17
CA ARG A 172 -6.42 1.89 9.37
C ARG A 172 -7.73 2.65 9.32
N PHE A 173 -8.02 3.34 8.22
CA PHE A 173 -9.29 4.04 8.01
C PHE A 173 -10.49 3.10 8.19
N ALA A 174 -10.46 1.92 7.54
CA ALA A 174 -11.54 0.94 7.63
C ALA A 174 -11.80 0.47 9.08
N ARG A 175 -10.75 0.20 9.84
CA ARG A 175 -10.90 -0.18 11.26
C ARG A 175 -11.50 0.94 12.10
N GLU A 176 -11.12 2.19 11.84
CA GLU A 176 -11.68 3.35 12.56
C GLU A 176 -13.17 3.55 12.22
N ILE A 177 -13.58 3.35 10.96
CA ILE A 177 -14.99 3.38 10.56
C ILE A 177 -15.80 2.31 11.30
N LEU A 178 -15.29 1.08 11.38
CA LEU A 178 -16.00 -0.04 12.01
C LEU A 178 -16.07 0.05 13.54
N LYS A 179 -15.24 0.89 14.17
CA LYS A 179 -15.32 1.20 15.61
C LYS A 179 -16.44 2.19 15.95
N ALA A 180 -16.97 2.93 14.98
CA ALA A 180 -18.05 3.87 15.23
C ALA A 180 -19.36 3.12 15.56
N ASP A 181 -20.22 3.68 16.42
CA ASP A 181 -21.45 3.00 16.86
C ASP A 181 -22.49 2.86 15.74
N SER A 182 -22.50 3.76 14.76
CA SER A 182 -23.52 3.77 13.70
C SER A 182 -23.00 4.37 12.38
N PRO A 183 -21.93 3.80 11.78
CA PRO A 183 -21.41 4.21 10.49
C PRO A 183 -22.46 3.99 9.38
N HIS A 184 -22.35 4.76 8.29
CA HIS A 184 -23.25 4.59 7.16
C HIS A 184 -23.03 3.21 6.50
N PRO A 185 -24.07 2.53 5.97
CA PRO A 185 -23.90 1.21 5.34
C PRO A 185 -22.86 1.18 4.20
N GLU A 186 -22.74 2.27 3.44
CA GLU A 186 -21.70 2.40 2.41
C GLU A 186 -20.29 2.48 3.00
N ASP A 187 -20.12 3.18 4.13
CA ASP A 187 -18.85 3.26 4.85
C ASP A 187 -18.43 1.87 5.36
N ILE A 188 -19.38 1.07 5.87
CA ILE A 188 -19.15 -0.30 6.30
C ILE A 188 -18.71 -1.19 5.12
N ARG A 189 -19.43 -1.13 3.98
CA ARG A 189 -19.09 -1.91 2.78
C ARG A 189 -17.69 -1.58 2.28
N PHE A 190 -17.36 -0.30 2.24
CA PHE A 190 -16.04 0.16 1.82
C PHE A 190 -14.95 -0.27 2.81
N ALA A 191 -15.23 -0.23 4.12
CA ALA A 191 -14.31 -0.72 5.14
C ALA A 191 -13.99 -2.21 4.96
N TYR A 192 -15.01 -3.06 4.74
CA TYR A 192 -14.77 -4.48 4.46
C TYR A 192 -14.02 -4.72 3.16
N LEU A 193 -14.27 -3.92 2.12
CA LEU A 193 -13.46 -3.96 0.89
C LEU A 193 -11.99 -3.72 1.22
N CYS A 194 -11.66 -2.65 1.96
CA CYS A 194 -10.28 -2.34 2.36
C CYS A 194 -9.60 -3.46 3.15
N LEU A 195 -10.35 -4.10 4.06
CA LEU A 195 -9.82 -5.18 4.90
C LEU A 195 -9.68 -6.52 4.17
N GLY A 196 -10.50 -6.74 3.13
CA GLY A 196 -10.48 -7.97 2.32
C GLY A 196 -9.43 -8.00 1.22
N GLN A 197 -8.84 -6.84 0.84
CA GLN A 197 -7.80 -6.79 -0.18
C GLN A 197 -6.44 -7.25 0.37
N THR A 198 -5.73 -8.09 -0.39
CA THR A 198 -4.34 -8.47 -0.10
C THR A 198 -3.37 -7.32 -0.39
N GLY A 199 -3.64 -6.57 -1.47
CA GLY A 199 -2.90 -5.39 -1.92
C GLY A 199 -3.65 -4.08 -1.67
N ALA A 200 -3.32 -3.08 -2.49
CA ALA A 200 -4.02 -1.80 -2.46
C ALA A 200 -5.43 -1.92 -3.04
N VAL A 201 -6.39 -1.19 -2.47
CA VAL A 201 -7.75 -1.13 -3.01
C VAL A 201 -7.73 -0.56 -4.44
N PRO A 202 -8.62 -0.99 -5.34
CA PRO A 202 -8.73 -0.40 -6.67
C PRO A 202 -8.86 1.11 -6.60
N GLY A 203 -7.97 1.82 -7.30
CA GLY A 203 -7.82 3.27 -7.15
C GLY A 203 -9.07 4.05 -7.58
N GLU A 204 -9.80 3.53 -8.57
CA GLU A 204 -11.07 4.11 -9.02
C GLU A 204 -12.17 4.02 -7.95
N ILE A 205 -12.28 2.88 -7.27
CA ILE A 205 -13.30 2.64 -6.25
C ILE A 205 -13.04 3.51 -5.03
N LEU A 206 -11.77 3.62 -4.62
CA LEU A 206 -11.34 4.51 -3.54
C LEU A 206 -11.71 5.98 -3.83
N ARG A 207 -11.42 6.46 -5.05
CA ARG A 207 -11.72 7.84 -5.43
C ARG A 207 -13.22 8.09 -5.54
N ASP A 208 -14.00 7.18 -6.14
CA ASP A 208 -15.46 7.30 -6.24
C ASP A 208 -16.10 7.36 -4.85
N TYR A 209 -15.72 6.45 -3.95
CA TYR A 209 -16.19 6.44 -2.56
C TYR A 209 -15.93 7.79 -1.86
N LEU A 210 -14.68 8.27 -1.90
CA LEU A 210 -14.29 9.52 -1.23
C LEU A 210 -14.98 10.74 -1.84
N THR A 211 -15.14 10.77 -3.16
CA THR A 211 -15.82 11.85 -3.88
C THR A 211 -17.29 11.94 -3.48
N ARG A 212 -18.01 10.80 -3.49
CA ARG A 212 -19.43 10.73 -3.06
C ARG A 212 -19.60 11.12 -1.60
N ARG A 213 -18.77 10.55 -0.73
CA ARG A 213 -18.91 10.75 0.72
C ARG A 213 -18.57 12.18 1.15
N ASN A 214 -17.68 12.85 0.43
CA ASN A 214 -17.37 14.25 0.64
C ASN A 214 -18.22 15.24 -0.15
N GLN A 215 -19.10 14.76 -1.05
CA GLN A 215 -19.91 15.59 -1.95
C GLN A 215 -19.06 16.51 -2.83
N GLU A 216 -17.89 16.02 -3.24
CA GLU A 216 -16.95 16.81 -4.04
C GLU A 216 -17.18 16.66 -5.53
N LYS A 217 -16.88 17.74 -6.26
CA LYS A 217 -16.86 17.75 -7.73
C LYS A 217 -15.44 17.75 -8.30
N LYS A 218 -14.43 17.95 -7.44
CA LYS A 218 -13.03 17.98 -7.84
C LYS A 218 -12.50 16.56 -7.88
N SER A 219 -11.65 16.27 -8.86
CA SER A 219 -10.99 14.98 -8.94
C SER A 219 -9.89 14.87 -7.87
N ILE A 220 -9.80 13.69 -7.26
CA ILE A 220 -8.84 13.32 -6.21
C ILE A 220 -7.63 12.69 -6.91
N PHE A 221 -6.48 13.36 -6.88
CA PHE A 221 -5.36 12.98 -7.75
C PHE A 221 -4.17 12.42 -7.00
N THR A 222 -3.83 13.01 -5.84
CA THR A 222 -2.63 12.63 -5.08
C THR A 222 -2.98 11.74 -3.90
N ASN A 223 -1.99 11.02 -3.37
CA ASN A 223 -2.20 10.26 -2.13
C ASN A 223 -2.46 11.17 -0.92
N GLU A 224 -1.93 12.39 -0.92
CA GLU A 224 -2.24 13.41 0.10
C GLU A 224 -3.70 13.84 0.03
N ASP A 225 -4.23 14.06 -1.18
CA ASP A 225 -5.66 14.36 -1.38
C ASP A 225 -6.50 13.20 -0.84
N ILE A 226 -6.17 11.96 -1.24
CA ILE A 226 -6.86 10.74 -0.78
C ILE A 226 -6.87 10.69 0.75
N PHE A 227 -5.70 10.83 1.39
CA PHE A 227 -5.57 10.75 2.84
C PHE A 227 -6.36 11.85 3.55
N THR A 228 -6.28 13.08 3.06
CA THR A 228 -7.06 14.22 3.58
C THR A 228 -8.56 13.92 3.51
N LYS A 229 -9.04 13.41 2.37
CA LYS A 229 -10.45 13.05 2.19
C LYS A 229 -10.89 11.88 3.06
N MET A 230 -10.01 10.91 3.32
CA MET A 230 -10.28 9.84 4.30
C MET A 230 -10.45 10.41 5.70
N CYS A 231 -9.60 11.35 6.12
CA CYS A 231 -9.72 12.03 7.41
C CYS A 231 -11.03 12.83 7.52
N GLU A 232 -11.43 13.55 6.48
CA GLU A 232 -12.71 14.30 6.44
C GLU A 232 -13.92 13.37 6.58
N VAL A 233 -13.92 12.23 5.87
CA VAL A 233 -14.99 11.23 6.00
C VAL A 233 -15.04 10.68 7.42
N LEU A 234 -13.89 10.34 8.01
CA LEU A 234 -13.84 9.77 9.34
C LEU A 234 -14.32 10.76 10.40
N ASN A 235 -13.98 12.05 10.27
CA ASN A 235 -14.53 13.12 11.11
C ASN A 235 -16.06 13.19 11.02
N LYS A 236 -16.63 13.15 9.81
CA LYS A 236 -18.10 13.14 9.63
C LYS A 236 -18.76 11.94 10.32
N VAL A 237 -18.14 10.76 10.25
CA VAL A 237 -18.65 9.55 10.90
C VAL A 237 -18.61 9.67 12.43
N ARG A 238 -17.53 10.23 13.00
CA ARG A 238 -17.41 10.48 14.44
C ARG A 238 -18.43 11.52 14.93
N THR A 239 -18.56 12.68 14.29
CA THR A 239 -19.52 13.73 14.70
C THR A 239 -20.98 13.26 14.60
N CYS A 240 -21.34 12.49 13.57
CA CYS A 240 -22.69 11.90 13.48
C CYS A 240 -22.97 10.91 14.62
N THR A 241 -21.94 10.23 15.13
CA THR A 241 -22.05 9.29 16.24
C THR A 241 -22.30 10.05 17.56
N GLU A 242 -21.51 11.09 17.83
CA GLU A 242 -21.63 11.93 19.03
C GLU A 242 -23.00 12.62 19.14
N ASN A 243 -23.48 13.22 18.05
CA ASN A 243 -24.79 13.89 18.04
C ASN A 243 -25.94 12.92 18.35
N ARG A 244 -25.89 11.69 17.82
CA ARG A 244 -26.92 10.67 18.08
C ARG A 244 -26.87 10.14 19.52
N GLN A 245 -25.69 10.06 20.13
CA GLN A 245 -25.56 9.69 21.54
C GLN A 245 -26.17 10.78 22.45
N GLN A 246 -25.93 12.06 22.15
CA GLN A 246 -26.55 13.18 22.87
C GLN A 246 -28.09 13.17 22.73
N GLU A 247 -28.63 12.96 21.53
CA GLU A 247 -30.08 12.84 21.30
C GLU A 247 -30.72 11.65 22.05
N ARG A 248 -30.03 10.50 22.11
CA ARG A 248 -30.49 9.32 22.86
C ARG A 248 -30.43 9.54 24.37
N SER A 249 -29.45 10.27 24.87
CA SER A 249 -29.35 10.64 26.29
C SER A 249 -30.43 11.66 26.68
N GLY A 250 -30.75 12.63 25.80
CA GLY A 250 -31.80 13.62 26.03
C GLY A 250 -33.23 13.05 26.00
N ARG A 251 -33.46 11.92 25.34
CA ARG A 251 -34.77 11.25 25.27
C ARG A 251 -35.07 10.31 26.45
N ARG A 252 -34.19 10.20 27.46
CA ARG A 252 -34.35 9.28 28.61
C ARG A 252 -35.10 9.84 29.84
N GLN A 253 -35.75 11.00 29.73
CA GLN A 253 -36.71 11.49 30.73
C GLN A 253 -37.99 11.83 29.96
N ILE A 254 -39.10 11.11 30.10
CA ILE A 254 -40.05 11.17 31.21
C ILE A 254 -40.92 9.90 31.13
N ILE A 255 -40.94 9.09 32.19
CA ILE A 255 -42.06 8.19 32.48
C ILE A 255 -42.73 8.81 33.71
N VAL A 256 -43.88 9.46 33.52
CA VAL A 256 -44.73 9.88 34.64
C VAL A 256 -45.53 8.65 35.05
N TYR A 257 -45.39 8.25 36.32
CA TYR A 257 -46.23 7.25 36.97
C TYR A 257 -47.62 7.80 37.28
#